data_AF-A0A656QFF6-F1
#
_entry.id   AF-A0A656QFF6-F1
#
_cell.length_a   1.000
_cell.length_b   1.000
_cell.length_c   1.000
_cell.angle_alpha   90.00
_cell.angle_beta   90.00
_cell.angle_gamma   90.00
#
_symmetry.space_group_name_H-M   'P 1'
#
loop_
_entity.id
_entity.type
_entity.pdbx_description
1 polymer ?
#
loop_
_entity_poly.entity_id
_entity_poly.type
_entity_poly.pdbx_seq_one_letter_code
_entity_poly.pdbx_strand_id
1 'polypeptide(L)'
;MTAQGQPTPISERVRLVIELTWINSEHLRSKSRFAGVEIELESALAASRPEARTSLQLLRIEMLRDQLWEADRALSALEEERARLEAALANAEAATRTAHGRDPR
;
A
#
# COMPACT_ATOMS: atom_id res chain seq x y z
N MET A 1 19.50 -42.71 -6.37
CA MET A 1 18.63 -41.95 -7.30
C MET A 1 17.65 -41.15 -6.46
N THR A 2 17.93 -39.87 -6.22
CA THR A 2 17.06 -38.98 -5.44
C THR A 2 16.03 -38.37 -6.39
N ALA A 3 14.76 -38.75 -6.22
CA ALA A 3 13.66 -38.10 -6.90
C ALA A 3 13.55 -36.67 -6.35
N GLN A 4 14.15 -35.71 -7.06
CA GLN A 4 13.86 -34.30 -6.83
C GLN A 4 12.41 -34.06 -7.25
N GLY A 5 11.51 -34.08 -6.27
CA GLY A 5 10.12 -33.65 -6.47
C GLY A 5 10.14 -32.22 -7.01
N GLN A 6 9.63 -32.05 -8.23
CA GLN A 6 9.43 -30.73 -8.81
C GLN A 6 8.51 -29.92 -7.88
N PRO A 7 8.85 -28.67 -7.53
CA PRO A 7 7.99 -27.85 -6.70
C PRO A 7 6.64 -27.67 -7.40
N THR A 8 5.56 -28.04 -6.72
CA THR A 8 4.20 -27.90 -7.24
C THR A 8 3.93 -26.41 -7.50
N PRO A 9 3.38 -26.03 -8.67
CA PRO A 9 3.05 -24.64 -8.94
C PRO A 9 2.08 -24.09 -7.89
N ILE A 10 2.41 -22.93 -7.32
CA ILE A 10 1.52 -22.23 -6.40
C ILE A 10 0.26 -21.82 -7.18
N SER A 11 -0.92 -22.05 -6.62
CA SER A 11 -2.17 -21.66 -7.28
C SER A 11 -2.25 -20.13 -7.38
N GLU A 12 -2.87 -19.65 -8.46
CA GLU A 12 -3.03 -18.21 -8.69
C GLU A 12 -3.67 -17.49 -7.50
N ARG A 13 -4.64 -18.14 -6.85
CA ARG A 13 -5.27 -17.66 -5.62
C ARG A 13 -4.26 -17.43 -4.50
N VAL A 14 -3.37 -18.39 -4.26
CA VAL A 14 -2.35 -18.28 -3.20
C VAL A 14 -1.34 -17.18 -3.54
N ARG A 15 -0.94 -17.06 -4.82
CA ARG A 15 -0.06 -15.96 -5.28
C ARG A 15 -0.69 -14.59 -4.99
N LEU A 16 -1.95 -14.40 -5.35
CA LEU A 16 -2.68 -13.14 -5.12
C LEU A 16 -2.82 -12.80 -3.63
N VAL A 17 -3.07 -13.79 -2.78
CA VAL A 17 -3.13 -13.60 -1.31
C VAL A 17 -1.77 -13.17 -0.73
N ILE A 18 -0.66 -13.73 -1.23
CA ILE A 18 0.69 -13.33 -0.80
C ILE A 18 0.95 -11.88 -1.18
N GLU A 19 0.67 -11.49 -2.43
CA GLU A 19 0.84 -10.11 -2.89
C GLU A 19 -0.04 -9.12 -2.12
N LEU A 20 -1.31 -9.45 -1.88
CA LEU A 20 -2.20 -8.62 -1.05
C LEU A 20 -1.69 -8.47 0.38
N THR A 21 -1.12 -9.53 0.96
CA THR A 21 -0.53 -9.48 2.30
C THR A 21 0.65 -8.51 2.36
N TRP A 22 1.50 -8.55 1.33
CA TRP A 22 2.63 -7.65 1.20
C TRP A 22 2.16 -6.19 1.02
N ILE A 23 1.24 -5.94 0.09
CA ILE A 23 0.67 -4.60 -0.15
C ILE A 23 -0.02 -4.05 1.09
N ASN A 24 -0.81 -4.84 1.81
CA ASN A 24 -1.45 -4.39 3.05
C ASN A 24 -0.41 -3.98 4.11
N SER A 25 0.70 -4.71 4.21
CA SER A 25 1.78 -4.38 5.13
C SER A 25 2.45 -3.06 4.75
N GLU A 26 2.74 -2.84 3.46
CA GLU A 26 3.36 -1.60 3.00
C GLU A 26 2.40 -0.40 3.05
N HIS A 27 1.11 -0.63 2.83
CA HIS A 27 0.07 0.36 3.01
C HIS A 27 0.00 0.84 4.47
N LEU A 28 0.02 -0.08 5.45
CA LEU A 28 0.06 0.31 6.87
C LEU A 28 1.30 1.14 7.22
N ARG A 29 2.48 0.75 6.74
CA ARG A 29 3.70 1.54 6.93
C ARG A 29 3.61 2.91 6.29
N SER A 30 3.04 2.99 5.08
CA SER A 30 2.84 4.26 4.37
C SER A 30 1.89 5.19 5.12
N LYS A 31 0.79 4.66 5.69
CA LYS A 31 -0.10 5.44 6.56
C LYS A 31 0.63 5.99 7.78
N SER A 32 1.48 5.19 8.42
CA SER A 32 2.28 5.67 9.54
C SER A 32 3.27 6.77 9.13
N ARG A 33 3.92 6.64 7.96
CA ARG A 33 4.81 7.69 7.43
C ARG A 33 4.04 8.98 7.13
N PHE A 34 2.91 8.89 6.43
CA PHE A 34 2.04 10.02 6.14
C PHE A 34 1.65 10.77 7.43
N ALA A 35 1.12 10.03 8.41
CA ALA A 35 0.72 10.61 9.69
C ALA A 35 1.89 11.26 10.43
N GLY A 36 3.09 10.66 10.39
CA GLY A 36 4.29 11.24 10.98
C GLY A 36 4.66 12.60 10.37
N VAL A 37 4.65 12.70 9.04
CA VAL A 37 4.95 13.96 8.34
C VAL A 37 3.86 15.01 8.60
N GLU A 38 2.59 14.61 8.62
CA GLU A 38 1.46 15.48 8.95
C GLU A 38 1.62 16.09 10.35
N ILE A 39 1.92 15.27 11.37
CA ILE A 39 2.18 15.72 12.73
C ILE A 39 3.37 16.68 12.80
N GLU A 40 4.47 16.38 12.10
CA GLU A 40 5.64 17.26 12.05
C GLU A 40 5.32 18.61 11.38
N LEU A 41 4.54 18.59 10.30
CA LEU A 41 4.10 19.80 9.59
C LEU A 41 3.20 20.66 10.47
N GLU A 42 2.20 20.07 11.13
CA GLU A 42 1.33 20.77 12.08
C GLU A 42 2.13 21.40 13.22
N SER A 43 3.08 20.64 13.78
CA SER A 43 3.98 21.13 14.84
C SER A 43 4.83 22.31 14.35
N ALA A 44 5.40 22.21 13.15
CA ALA A 44 6.20 23.28 12.56
C ALA A 44 5.37 24.54 12.28
N LEU A 45 4.12 24.38 11.84
CA LEU A 45 3.19 25.48 11.62
C LEU A 45 2.78 26.16 12.92
N ALA A 46 2.60 25.38 14.00
CA ALA A 46 2.19 25.89 15.32
C ALA A 46 3.32 26.56 16.10
N ALA A 47 4.58 26.21 15.82
CA ALA A 47 5.75 26.69 16.58
C ALA A 47 5.95 28.23 16.54
N SER A 48 5.45 28.91 15.51
CA SER A 48 5.56 30.37 15.40
C SER A 48 4.46 30.95 14.50
N ARG A 49 3.99 32.15 14.84
CA ARG A 49 3.06 32.91 13.98
C ARG A 49 3.69 33.14 12.60
N PRO A 50 2.91 33.16 11.51
CA PRO A 50 3.43 33.28 10.16
C PRO A 50 4.42 34.43 9.96
N GLU A 51 4.15 35.59 10.56
CA GLU A 51 4.96 36.80 10.40
C GLU A 51 6.29 36.75 11.16
N ALA A 52 6.41 35.87 12.16
CA ALA A 52 7.59 35.71 13.00
C ALA A 52 8.47 34.52 12.56
N ARG A 53 8.09 33.81 11.49
CA ARG A 53 8.86 32.65 11.01
C ARG A 53 10.15 33.09 10.36
N THR A 54 11.24 32.48 10.79
CA THR A 54 12.55 32.62 10.16
C THR A 54 12.59 31.93 8.80
N SER A 55 13.53 32.30 7.93
CA SER A 55 13.72 31.64 6.63
C SER A 55 13.97 30.13 6.76
N LEU A 56 14.66 29.70 7.83
CA LEU A 56 14.88 28.28 8.09
C LEU A 56 13.58 27.54 8.44
N GLN A 57 12.70 28.15 9.22
CA GLN A 57 11.40 27.57 9.53
C GLN A 57 10.50 27.50 8.30
N LEU A 58 10.51 28.52 7.45
CA LEU A 58 9.78 28.51 6.18
C LEU A 58 10.25 27.38 5.27
N LEU A 59 11.56 27.23 5.08
CA LEU A 59 12.15 26.14 4.30
C LEU A 59 11.76 24.76 4.87
N ARG A 60 11.81 24.58 6.19
CA ARG A 60 11.40 23.30 6.80
C ARG A 60 9.93 22.99 6.56
N ILE A 61 9.04 23.99 6.64
CA ILE A 61 7.61 23.82 6.35
C ILE A 61 7.39 23.42 4.89
N GLU A 62 8.11 24.03 3.94
CA GLU A 62 8.05 23.65 2.53
C GLU A 62 8.51 22.21 2.31
N MET A 63 9.66 21.82 2.88
CA MET A 63 10.14 20.43 2.81
C MET A 63 9.14 19.43 3.38
N LEU A 64 8.50 19.75 4.50
CA LEU A 64 7.49 18.88 5.11
C LEU A 64 6.22 18.76 4.25
N ARG A 65 5.83 19.83 3.54
CA ARG A 65 4.72 19.78 2.58
C ARG A 65 5.04 18.90 1.38
N ASP A 66 6.26 19.01 0.84
CA ASP A 66 6.70 18.16 -0.26
C ASP A 66 6.73 16.68 0.17
N GLN A 67 7.28 16.40 1.36
CA GLN A 67 7.26 15.05 1.93
C GLN A 67 5.84 14.52 2.15
N LEU A 68 4.91 15.37 2.60
CA LEU A 68 3.52 14.97 2.80
C LEU A 68 2.86 14.62 1.47
N TRP A 69 3.10 15.43 0.43
CA TRP A 69 2.62 15.17 -0.93
C TRP A 69 3.19 13.86 -1.51
N GLU A 70 4.48 13.61 -1.32
CA GLU A 70 5.11 12.35 -1.74
C GLU A 70 4.52 11.15 -1.00
N ALA A 71 4.30 11.27 0.31
CA ALA A 71 3.71 10.22 1.13
C ALA A 71 2.25 9.92 0.72
N ASP A 72 1.46 10.96 0.44
CA ASP A 72 0.08 10.85 -0.07
C ASP A 72 0.05 10.11 -1.40
N ARG A 73 0.88 10.54 -2.36
CA ARG A 73 0.98 9.91 -3.68
C ARG A 73 1.37 8.43 -3.58
N ALA A 74 2.33 8.10 -2.72
CA ALA A 74 2.75 6.72 -2.49
C ALA A 74 1.61 5.88 -1.88
N LEU A 75 0.84 6.45 -0.95
CA LEU A 75 -0.31 5.79 -0.35
C LEU A 75 -1.41 5.54 -1.38
N SER A 76 -1.76 6.53 -2.21
CA SER A 76 -2.76 6.36 -3.28
C SER A 76 -2.36 5.26 -4.26
N ALA A 77 -1.09 5.20 -4.66
CA ALA A 77 -0.60 4.14 -5.55
C ALA A 77 -0.75 2.74 -4.94
N LEU A 78 -0.52 2.60 -3.63
CA LEU A 78 -0.74 1.34 -2.92
C LEU A 78 -2.23 0.97 -2.83
N GLU A 79 -3.11 1.96 -2.64
CA GLU A 79 -4.56 1.75 -2.64
C GLU A 79 -5.08 1.29 -4.01
N GLU A 80 -4.58 1.88 -5.10
CA GLU A 80 -4.88 1.45 -6.47
C GLU A 80 -4.40 0.02 -6.75
N GLU A 81 -3.17 -0.31 -6.36
CA GLU A 81 -2.61 -1.66 -6.47
C GLU A 81 -3.44 -2.68 -5.68
N ARG A 82 -3.76 -2.35 -4.43
CA ARG A 82 -4.58 -3.17 -3.55
C ARG A 82 -5.94 -3.45 -4.18
N ALA A 83 -6.63 -2.43 -4.67
CA ALA A 83 -7.94 -2.57 -5.32
C ALA A 83 -7.86 -3.47 -6.56
N ARG A 84 -6.79 -3.36 -7.35
CA ARG A 84 -6.56 -4.21 -8.53
C ARG A 84 -6.37 -5.68 -8.14
N LEU A 85 -5.57 -5.94 -7.10
CA LEU A 85 -5.32 -7.29 -6.61
C LEU A 85 -6.57 -7.91 -5.96
N GLU A 86 -7.36 -7.12 -5.23
CA GLU A 86 -8.66 -7.56 -4.69
C GLU A 86 -9.63 -7.97 -5.81
N ALA A 87 -9.72 -7.19 -6.89
CA ALA A 87 -10.52 -7.53 -8.06
C ALA A 87 -10.01 -8.79 -8.77
N ALA A 88 -8.69 -8.94 -8.92
CA ALA A 88 -8.09 -10.14 -9.50
C ALA A 88 -8.39 -11.40 -8.67
N LEU A 89 -8.31 -11.30 -7.33
CA LEU A 89 -8.63 -12.38 -6.42
C LEU A 89 -10.12 -12.78 -6.53
N ALA A 90 -11.02 -11.80 -6.51
CA ALA A 90 -12.46 -12.05 -6.67
C ALA A 90 -12.78 -12.77 -7.99
N ASN A 91 -12.12 -12.38 -9.09
CA ASN A 91 -12.27 -13.03 -10.38
C ASN A 91 -11.75 -14.47 -10.37
N ALA A 92 -10.59 -14.72 -9.76
CA ALA A 92 -10.03 -16.07 -9.63
C ALA A 92 -10.95 -17.00 -8.79
N GLU A 93 -11.54 -16.47 -7.71
CA GLU A 93 -12.49 -17.21 -6.87
C GLU A 93 -13.83 -17.45 -7.58
N ALA A 94 -14.30 -16.52 -8.40
CA ALA A 94 -15.48 -16.70 -9.24
C ALA A 94 -15.25 -17.80 -10.30
N ALA A 95 -14.11 -17.77 -11.00
CA ALA A 95 -13.74 -18.77 -11.99
C ALA A 95 -13.69 -20.18 -11.38
N THR A 96 -13.08 -20.31 -10.20
CA THR A 96 -13.00 -21.58 -9.46
C THR A 96 -14.39 -22.12 -9.11
N ARG A 97 -15.31 -21.25 -8.65
CA ARG A 97 -16.70 -21.63 -8.36
C ARG A 97 -17.45 -22.11 -9.60
N THR A 98 -17.30 -21.42 -10.74
CA THR A 98 -17.94 -21.84 -12.00
C THR A 98 -17.41 -23.15 -12.55
N ALA A 99 -16.12 -23.44 -12.37
CA ALA A 99 -15.52 -24.71 -12.74
C ALA A 99 -16.07 -25.86 -11.88
N HIS A 100 -16.23 -25.64 -10.57
CA HIS A 100 -16.77 -26.65 -9.66
C HIS A 100 -18.29 -26.90 -9.84
N GLY A 101 -19.05 -25.89 -10.30
CA GLY A 101 -20.49 -26.01 -10.58
C GLY A 101 -20.83 -26.63 -11.95
N ARG A 102 -19.83 -26.82 -12.83
CA ARG A 102 -19.98 -27.45 -14.15
C ARG A 102 -19.62 -28.94 -14.16
N ASP A 103 -19.53 -29.58 -13.00
CA ASP A 103 -19.33 -31.01 -12.87
C ASP A 103 -20.69 -31.69 -12.55
N PRO A 104 -21.55 -31.95 -13.55
CA PRO A 104 -22.76 -32.73 -13.34
C PRO A 104 -22.35 -34.20 -13.21
N ARG A 105 -22.43 -34.73 -12.00
CA ARG A 105 -22.65 -36.18 -11.83
C ARG A 105 -24.12 -36.49 -12.08
#